data_AF-A0A813IZV1-F1
#
_entry.id   AF-A0A813IZV1-F1
#
_cell.length_a   1.000
_cell.length_b   1.000
_cell.length_c   1.000
_cell.angle_alpha   90.00
_cell.angle_beta   90.00
_cell.angle_gamma   90.00
#
_symmetry.space_group_name_H-M   'P 1'
#
loop_
_entity.id
_entity.type
_entity.pdbx_description
1 polymer ?
#
loop_
_entity_poly.entity_id
_entity_poly.type
_entity_poly.pdbx_seq_one_letter_code
_entity_poly.pdbx_strand_id
1 'polypeptide(L)'
;DSGDGGDEGDEGEGGVGSFRPRSLSSDVPSMLRQLHASRHESAEVCFRRDPDGLVVDHAHLCVAQLHSPVLRAMFGCPMRESQTLEVRIQPDFSAVWPSVVSLWYGIP
;
A
#
# COMPACT_ATOMS: atom_id res chain seq x y z
N ASP A 1 -35.01 22.83 61.08
CA ASP A 1 -34.35 21.51 61.13
C ASP A 1 -34.95 20.61 60.08
N SER A 2 -34.24 20.17 59.04
CA SER A 2 -32.81 19.93 58.92
C SER A 2 -32.32 20.28 57.51
N GLY A 3 -31.11 20.81 57.40
CA GLY A 3 -30.36 20.87 56.14
C GLY A 3 -29.29 19.78 56.09
N ASP A 4 -28.88 19.41 54.88
CA ASP A 4 -27.54 18.90 54.46
C ASP A 4 -27.64 18.69 52.93
N GLY A 5 -26.84 19.32 52.04
CA GLY A 5 -25.41 19.08 51.77
C GLY A 5 -25.29 18.15 50.54
N GLY A 6 -25.03 18.65 49.32
CA GLY A 6 -23.70 18.70 48.67
C GLY A 6 -23.42 17.40 47.87
N ASP A 7 -23.60 17.38 46.55
CA ASP A 7 -22.55 17.43 45.51
C ASP A 7 -21.50 16.30 45.58
N GLU A 8 -21.56 15.35 44.63
CA GLU A 8 -20.39 14.68 44.04
C GLU A 8 -20.70 14.40 42.56
N GLY A 9 -20.00 15.08 41.66
CA GLY A 9 -19.93 14.77 40.24
C GLY A 9 -18.79 13.80 39.92
N ASP A 10 -18.70 13.47 38.62
CA ASP A 10 -17.57 12.84 37.93
C ASP A 10 -17.38 11.33 38.24
N GLU A 11 -17.08 10.39 37.35
CA GLU A 11 -16.44 10.37 36.04
C GLU A 11 -17.15 9.24 35.24
N GLY A 12 -17.45 9.35 33.94
CA GLY A 12 -16.43 9.39 32.91
C GLY A 12 -15.96 7.99 32.50
N GLU A 13 -16.84 7.08 32.05
CA GLU A 13 -16.41 5.98 31.17
C GLU A 13 -17.33 5.88 29.96
N GLY A 14 -17.10 6.82 29.04
CA GLY A 14 -17.29 6.54 27.62
C GLY A 14 -16.39 5.38 27.25
N GLY A 15 -16.91 4.16 27.40
CA GLY A 15 -16.32 2.96 26.85
C GLY A 15 -16.33 3.11 25.33
N VAL A 16 -15.31 3.78 24.80
CA VAL A 16 -14.92 3.67 23.40
C VAL A 16 -14.61 2.20 23.25
N GLY A 17 -15.60 1.42 22.83
CA GLY A 17 -15.45 0.00 22.62
C GLY A 17 -14.19 -0.14 21.80
N SER A 18 -13.15 -0.71 22.41
CA SER A 18 -11.91 -1.05 21.72
C SER A 18 -12.35 -1.93 20.57
N PHE A 19 -12.51 -1.33 19.39
CA PHE A 19 -12.74 -2.03 18.15
C PHE A 19 -11.45 -2.82 17.93
N ARG A 20 -11.38 -4.00 18.54
CA ARG A 20 -10.47 -5.03 18.08
C ARG A 20 -11.06 -5.42 16.73
N PRO A 21 -10.45 -5.02 15.59
CA PRO A 21 -10.95 -5.52 14.33
C PRO A 21 -11.01 -7.03 14.47
N ARG A 22 -12.22 -7.59 14.31
CA ARG A 22 -12.41 -9.04 14.26
C ARG A 22 -11.37 -9.53 13.27
N SER A 23 -10.51 -10.44 13.71
CA SER A 23 -9.46 -11.11 12.95
C SER A 23 -9.83 -11.16 11.46
N LEU A 24 -9.37 -10.18 10.69
CA LEU A 24 -9.30 -10.28 9.24
C LEU A 24 -8.10 -11.20 8.98
N SER A 25 -8.26 -12.48 9.33
CA SER A 25 -7.38 -13.53 8.83
C SER A 25 -7.79 -13.81 7.39
N SER A 26 -7.81 -12.78 6.54
CA SER A 26 -7.55 -13.03 5.15
C SER A 26 -6.08 -13.46 5.12
N ASP A 27 -5.81 -14.57 4.46
CA ASP A 27 -4.45 -15.01 4.24
C ASP A 27 -3.79 -13.99 3.29
N VAL A 28 -3.28 -12.90 3.88
CA VAL A 28 -2.64 -11.79 3.17
C VAL A 28 -1.56 -12.30 2.21
N PRO A 29 -0.69 -13.25 2.61
CA PRO A 29 0.20 -13.92 1.67
C PRO A 29 -0.52 -14.50 0.45
N SER A 30 -1.61 -15.27 0.63
CA SER A 30 -2.36 -15.83 -0.50
C SER A 30 -3.00 -14.75 -1.39
N MET A 31 -3.52 -13.66 -0.81
CA MET A 31 -4.05 -12.53 -1.58
C MET A 31 -2.96 -11.83 -2.40
N LEU A 32 -1.79 -11.59 -1.83
CA LEU A 32 -0.67 -10.99 -2.55
C LEU A 32 -0.21 -11.88 -3.71
N ARG A 33 -0.20 -13.21 -3.55
CA ARG A 33 0.10 -14.14 -4.65
C ARG A 33 -0.94 -14.08 -5.77
N GLN A 34 -2.22 -13.96 -5.43
CA GLN A 34 -3.28 -13.79 -6.44
C GLN A 34 -3.12 -12.49 -7.21
N LEU A 35 -2.81 -11.39 -6.52
CA LEU A 35 -2.50 -10.11 -7.17
C LEU A 35 -1.25 -10.21 -8.05
N HIS A 36 -0.19 -10.91 -7.61
CA HIS A 36 0.99 -11.13 -8.47
C HIS A 36 0.63 -11.87 -9.75
N ALA A 37 -0.24 -12.89 -9.66
CA ALA A 37 -0.68 -13.68 -10.80
C ALA A 37 -1.49 -12.86 -11.80
N SER A 38 -2.33 -11.91 -11.33
CA SER A 38 -3.16 -11.08 -12.20
C SER A 38 -2.49 -9.79 -12.69
N ARG A 39 -1.25 -9.50 -12.28
CA ARG A 39 -0.65 -8.18 -12.47
C ARG A 39 -0.53 -7.73 -13.92
N HIS A 40 -0.37 -8.64 -14.87
CA HIS A 40 -0.29 -8.28 -16.30
C HIS A 40 -1.65 -7.89 -16.90
N GLU A 41 -2.74 -8.14 -16.18
CA GLU A 41 -4.11 -7.85 -16.61
C GLU A 41 -4.72 -6.68 -15.82
N SER A 42 -4.43 -6.57 -14.52
CA SER A 42 -5.12 -5.66 -13.60
C SER A 42 -4.26 -4.55 -12.99
N ALA A 43 -2.94 -4.61 -13.12
CA ALA A 43 -2.07 -3.63 -12.47
C ALA A 43 -2.07 -2.27 -13.19
N GLU A 44 -2.02 -1.20 -12.41
CA GLU A 44 -2.05 0.16 -12.92
C GLU A 44 -0.65 0.73 -13.20
N VAL A 45 0.37 0.31 -12.43
CA VAL A 45 1.73 0.83 -12.59
C VAL A 45 2.50 0.01 -13.62
N CYS A 46 3.07 0.69 -14.60
CA CYS A 46 3.92 0.11 -15.64
C CYS A 46 5.37 0.57 -15.48
N PHE A 47 6.30 -0.38 -15.41
CA PHE A 47 7.74 -0.09 -15.38
C PHE A 47 8.32 -0.28 -16.77
N ARG A 48 8.95 0.75 -17.31
CA ARG A 48 9.55 0.71 -18.66
C ARG A 48 11.03 1.02 -18.61
N ARG A 49 11.82 0.29 -19.39
CA ARG A 49 13.24 0.57 -19.55
C ARG A 49 13.44 1.87 -20.32
N ASP A 50 14.39 2.66 -19.85
CA ASP A 50 14.90 3.84 -20.55
C ASP A 50 16.08 3.42 -21.44
N PRO A 51 16.27 3.96 -22.66
CA PRO A 51 15.37 4.84 -23.40
C PRO A 51 14.37 4.11 -24.30
N ASP A 52 14.52 2.80 -24.50
CA ASP A 52 13.76 2.05 -25.51
C ASP A 52 12.26 1.86 -25.18
N GLY A 53 11.85 2.15 -23.96
CA GLY A 53 10.46 2.08 -23.53
C GLY A 53 9.92 0.66 -23.41
N LEU A 54 10.79 -0.36 -23.44
CA LEU A 54 10.38 -1.75 -23.29
C LEU A 54 9.80 -1.97 -21.90
N VAL A 55 8.65 -2.63 -21.84
CA VAL A 55 8.00 -2.98 -20.58
C VAL A 55 8.87 -3.99 -19.85
N VAL A 56 9.17 -3.67 -18.58
CA VAL A 56 9.98 -4.49 -17.69
C VAL A 56 9.10 -5.33 -16.78
N ASP A 57 8.12 -4.72 -16.12
CA ASP A 57 7.09 -5.41 -15.33
C ASP A 57 5.91 -4.47 -15.02
N HIS A 58 4.91 -5.01 -14.32
CA HIS A 58 3.74 -4.29 -13.83
C HIS A 58 3.54 -4.49 -12.32
N ALA A 59 2.97 -3.51 -11.63
CA ALA A 59 2.55 -3.67 -10.23
C ALA A 59 1.27 -2.89 -9.89
N HIS A 60 0.49 -3.43 -8.95
CA HIS A 60 -0.65 -2.72 -8.41
C HIS A 60 -0.18 -1.48 -7.66
N LEU A 61 -0.85 -0.34 -7.86
CA LEU A 61 -0.44 0.93 -7.27
C LEU A 61 -0.31 0.83 -5.75
N CYS A 62 -1.27 0.19 -5.09
CA CYS A 62 -1.26 0.01 -3.64
C CYS A 62 -0.04 -0.81 -3.16
N VAL A 63 0.36 -1.86 -3.89
CA VAL A 63 1.52 -2.70 -3.56
C VAL A 63 2.81 -1.92 -3.76
N ALA A 64 2.94 -1.20 -4.88
CA ALA A 64 4.10 -0.36 -5.16
C ALA A 64 4.29 0.73 -4.09
N GLN A 65 3.21 1.41 -3.69
CA GLN A 65 3.24 2.44 -2.65
C GLN A 65 3.47 1.88 -1.25
N LEU A 66 3.05 0.63 -0.98
CA LEU A 66 3.30 -0.03 0.30
C LEU A 66 4.78 -0.30 0.51
N HIS A 67 5.46 -0.81 -0.52
CA HIS A 67 6.84 -1.29 -0.43
C HIS A 67 7.92 -0.29 -0.86
N SER A 68 7.55 0.80 -1.54
CA SER A 68 8.51 1.84 -1.94
C SER A 68 8.06 3.23 -1.51
N PRO A 69 8.71 3.84 -0.50
CA PRO A 69 8.46 5.22 -0.11
C PRO A 69 8.68 6.22 -1.26
N VAL A 70 9.63 5.92 -2.15
CA VAL A 70 9.90 6.73 -3.35
C VAL A 70 8.69 6.70 -4.29
N LEU A 71 8.13 5.51 -4.56
CA LEU A 71 6.94 5.39 -5.40
C LEU A 71 5.70 5.98 -4.74
N ARG A 72 5.57 5.85 -3.41
CA ARG A 72 4.51 6.52 -2.65
C ARG A 72 4.56 8.04 -2.83
N ALA A 73 5.73 8.65 -2.70
CA ALA A 73 5.90 10.08 -2.93
C ALA A 73 5.65 10.45 -4.40
N MET A 74 6.25 9.72 -5.33
CA MET A 74 6.14 9.94 -6.77
C MET A 74 4.69 9.94 -7.25
N PHE A 75 3.88 8.98 -6.81
CA PHE A 75 2.47 8.89 -7.18
C PHE A 75 1.55 9.78 -6.33
N GLY A 76 2.04 10.31 -5.20
CA GLY A 76 1.30 11.23 -4.33
C GLY A 76 1.48 12.72 -4.66
N CYS A 77 2.47 13.06 -5.48
CA CYS A 77 2.76 14.43 -5.91
C CYS A 77 2.28 14.66 -7.36
N PRO A 78 1.91 15.90 -7.75
CA PRO A 78 1.47 16.22 -9.10
C PRO A 78 2.66 16.23 -10.08
N MET A 79 3.12 15.04 -10.46
CA MET A 79 4.22 14.80 -11.39
C MET A 79 3.70 14.07 -12.64
N ARG A 80 4.57 13.87 -13.64
CA ARG A 80 4.18 13.10 -14.83
C ARG A 80 3.81 11.66 -14.45
N GLU A 81 4.62 11.05 -13.59
CA GLU A 81 4.49 9.67 -13.15
C GLU A 81 3.19 9.44 -12.38
N SER A 82 2.68 10.43 -11.64
CA SER A 82 1.37 10.34 -10.96
C SER A 82 0.18 10.39 -11.92
N GLN A 83 0.37 10.97 -13.11
CA GLN A 83 -0.67 11.07 -14.14
C GLN A 83 -0.67 9.84 -15.06
N THR A 84 0.51 9.31 -15.37
CA THR A 84 0.66 8.19 -16.31
C THR A 84 0.80 6.83 -15.64
N LEU A 85 1.11 6.79 -14.34
CA LEU A 85 1.48 5.58 -13.59
C LEU A 85 2.61 4.78 -14.27
N GLU A 86 3.48 5.50 -14.97
CA GLU A 86 4.60 4.92 -15.70
C GLU A 86 5.90 5.37 -15.04
N VAL A 87 6.77 4.40 -14.74
CA VAL A 87 8.07 4.65 -14.11
C VAL A 87 9.18 4.18 -15.04
N ARG A 88 10.15 5.07 -15.29
CA ARG A 88 11.30 4.78 -16.15
C ARG A 88 12.43 4.15 -15.33
N ILE A 89 12.83 2.96 -15.74
CA ILE A 89 13.89 2.15 -15.12
C ILE A 89 15.15 2.25 -15.96
N GLN A 90 16.26 2.59 -15.30
CA GLN A 90 17.56 2.65 -15.96
C GLN A 90 17.98 1.26 -16.49
N PRO A 91 18.67 1.18 -17.64
CA PRO A 91 19.04 -0.08 -18.29
C PRO A 91 19.68 -1.10 -17.34
N ASP A 92 20.61 -0.64 -16.51
CA ASP A 92 21.41 -1.48 -15.59
C ASP A 92 20.57 -2.20 -14.54
N PHE A 93 19.37 -1.70 -14.25
CA PHE A 93 18.45 -2.29 -13.27
C PHE A 93 17.29 -3.04 -13.91
N SER A 94 17.12 -2.94 -15.23
CA SER A 94 15.98 -3.54 -15.94
C SER A 94 15.88 -5.05 -15.75
N ALA A 95 17.03 -5.75 -15.68
CA ALA A 95 17.07 -7.20 -15.51
C ALA A 95 16.65 -7.68 -14.12
N VAL A 96 16.87 -6.87 -13.07
CA VAL A 96 16.56 -7.24 -11.68
C VAL A 96 15.18 -6.75 -11.23
N TRP A 97 14.58 -5.82 -11.96
CA TRP A 97 13.32 -5.20 -11.57
C TRP A 97 12.16 -6.19 -11.41
N PRO A 98 11.97 -7.20 -12.28
CA PRO A 98 10.92 -8.21 -12.08
C PRO A 98 11.05 -8.98 -10.76
N SER A 99 12.29 -9.21 -10.29
CA SER A 99 12.55 -9.82 -8.99
C SER A 99 12.21 -8.89 -7.84
N VAL A 100 12.52 -7.59 -7.96
CA VAL A 100 12.13 -6.57 -6.98
C VAL A 100 10.60 -6.50 -6.86
N VAL A 101 9.90 -6.47 -7.99
CA VAL A 101 8.43 -6.45 -8.02
C VAL A 101 7.87 -7.73 -7.41
N SER A 102 8.41 -8.91 -7.75
CA SER A 102 7.98 -10.20 -7.20
C SER A 102 8.13 -10.26 -5.67
N LEU A 103 9.22 -9.70 -5.13
CA LEU A 103 9.44 -9.58 -3.69
C LEU A 103 8.35 -8.76 -2.99
N TRP A 104 7.81 -7.71 -3.62
CA TRP A 104 6.70 -6.91 -3.05
C TRP A 104 5.41 -7.71 -2.87
N TYR A 105 5.23 -8.80 -3.63
CA TYR A 105 4.12 -9.73 -3.47
C TYR A 105 4.46 -10.95 -2.61
N GLY A 106 5.67 -11.01 -2.05
CA GLY A 106 6.14 -12.15 -1.27
C GLY A 106 6.44 -13.39 -2.11
N ILE A 107 6.78 -13.22 -3.39
CA ILE A 107 7.22 -14.29 -4.29
C ILE A 107 8.75 -14.35 -4.28
N PRO A 108 9.36 -15.53 -3.96
CA PRO A 108 10.81 -15.71 -3.94
C PRO A 108 11.44 -15.78 -5.34
#